data_AF-A0A2X3IKH2-F1
#
_entry.id   AF-A0A2X3IKH2-F1
#
_cell.length_a   1.000
_cell.length_b   1.000
_cell.length_c   1.000
_cell.angle_alpha   90.00
_cell.angle_beta   90.00
_cell.angle_gamma   90.00
#
_symmetry.space_group_name_H-M   'P 1'
#
loop_
_entity.id
_entity.type
_entity.pdbx_description
1 polymer ?
#
loop_
_entity_poly.entity_id
_entity_poly.type
_entity_poly.pdbx_seq_one_letter_code
_entity_poly.pdbx_strand_id
1 'polypeptide(L)' 'MAQSTAVYLPQPFLDAIRDALPADQTLDSFIEYCQMPLRRSLRVNTLKISVADFLTLVAPYHWRLTPVPWCEEGFLD' A
#
# COMPACT_ATOMS: atom_id res chain seq x y z
N MET A 1 2.39 -16.23 -7.19
CA MET A 1 2.03 -15.15 -8.12
C MET A 1 0.69 -14.60 -7.66
N ALA A 2 0.59 -13.33 -7.28
CA ALA A 2 -0.72 -12.74 -6.96
C ALA A 2 -1.49 -12.61 -8.29
N GLN A 3 -2.67 -13.22 -8.38
CA GLN A 3 -3.55 -13.04 -9.53
C GLN A 3 -4.10 -11.60 -9.49
N SER A 4 -3.54 -10.72 -10.30
CA SER A 4 -4.06 -9.37 -10.52
C SER A 4 -5.26 -9.45 -11.45
N THR A 5 -6.44 -9.73 -10.89
CA THR A 5 -7.69 -9.48 -11.60
C THR A 5 -7.89 -7.97 -11.65
N ALA A 6 -8.01 -7.40 -12.83
CA ALA A 6 -8.36 -6.00 -13.00
C ALA A 6 -9.63 -5.69 -12.19
N VAL A 7 -9.58 -4.62 -11.38
CA VAL A 7 -10.70 -4.24 -10.52
C VAL A 7 -11.82 -3.68 -11.41
N TYR A 8 -13.03 -4.23 -11.28
CA TYR A 8 -14.20 -3.69 -11.97
C TYR A 8 -14.70 -2.43 -11.26
N LEU A 9 -14.77 -1.32 -12.00
CA LEU A 9 -15.23 -0.01 -11.52
C LEU A 9 -16.49 0.40 -12.31
N PRO A 10 -17.70 0.28 -11.75
CA PRO A 10 -18.93 0.66 -12.43
C PRO A 10 -19.01 2.16 -12.73
N GLN A 11 -19.70 2.55 -13.81
CA GLN A 11 -19.84 3.96 -14.17
C GLN A 11 -20.47 4.84 -13.07
N PRO A 12 -21.57 4.43 -12.37
CA PRO A 12 -22.14 5.25 -11.31
C PRO A 12 -21.18 5.49 -10.14
N PHE A 13 -20.25 4.57 -9.89
CA PHE A 13 -19.20 4.73 -8.89
C PHE A 13 -18.17 5.76 -9.35
N LEU A 14 -17.72 5.67 -10.62
CA LEU A 14 -16.77 6.63 -11.19
C LEU A 14 -17.33 8.05 -11.21
N ASP A 15 -18.63 8.21 -11.46
CA ASP A 15 -19.30 9.51 -11.42
C ASP A 15 -19.31 10.08 -9.99
N ALA A 16 -19.64 9.27 -8.98
CA ALA A 16 -19.59 9.71 -7.59
C ALA A 16 -18.17 10.06 -7.12
N ILE A 17 -17.14 9.30 -7.55
CA ILE A 17 -15.74 9.63 -7.25
C ILE A 17 -15.34 10.94 -7.91
N ARG A 18 -15.72 11.16 -9.17
CA ARG A 18 -15.42 12.41 -9.88
C ARG A 18 -15.92 13.64 -9.12
N ASP A 19 -17.13 13.57 -8.57
CA ASP A 19 -17.73 14.67 -7.82
C ASP A 19 -17.10 14.88 -6.42
N ALA A 20 -16.50 13.83 -5.85
CA ALA A 20 -15.87 13.87 -4.53
C ALA A 20 -14.36 14.14 -4.55
N LEU A 21 -13.71 14.09 -5.72
CA LEU A 21 -12.27 14.24 -5.83
C LEU A 21 -11.82 15.68 -5.50
N PRO A 22 -10.72 15.84 -4.75
CA PRO A 22 -10.05 17.12 -4.58
C PRO A 22 -9.59 17.74 -5.92
N ALA A 23 -9.49 19.06 -5.98
CA ALA A 23 -9.19 19.80 -7.21
C ALA A 23 -7.79 19.51 -7.79
N ASP A 24 -6.85 19.04 -6.97
CA ASP A 24 -5.49 18.68 -7.36
C ASP A 24 -5.35 17.22 -7.83
N GLN A 25 -6.42 16.43 -7.78
CA GLN A 25 -6.44 15.02 -8.12
C GLN A 25 -7.28 14.75 -9.37
N THR A 26 -6.91 13.72 -10.15
CA THR A 26 -7.65 13.34 -11.36
C THR A 26 -8.30 11.96 -11.22
N LEU A 27 -9.43 11.77 -11.90
CA LEU A 27 -10.10 10.48 -11.95
C LEU A 27 -9.24 9.42 -12.66
N ASP A 28 -8.46 9.82 -13.65
CA ASP A 28 -7.59 8.91 -14.41
C ASP A 28 -6.49 8.31 -13.53
N SER A 29 -5.80 9.14 -12.73
CA SER A 29 -4.79 8.65 -11.78
C SER A 29 -5.41 7.74 -10.71
N PHE A 30 -6.63 8.06 -10.24
CA PHE A 30 -7.35 7.19 -9.31
C PHE A 30 -7.62 5.80 -9.92
N ILE A 31 -8.16 5.75 -11.15
CA ILE A 31 -8.42 4.50 -11.86
C ILE A 31 -7.12 3.72 -12.05
N GLU A 32 -6.05 4.38 -12.48
CA GLU A 32 -4.73 3.77 -12.67
C GLU A 32 -4.26 3.06 -11.40
N TYR A 33 -4.28 3.74 -10.24
CA TYR A 33 -3.89 3.12 -8.97
C TYR A 33 -4.82 2.00 -8.53
N CYS A 34 -6.12 2.07 -8.81
CA CYS A 34 -7.05 0.97 -8.52
C CYS A 34 -6.74 -0.30 -9.34
N GLN A 35 -6.14 -0.17 -10.52
CA GLN A 35 -5.76 -1.32 -11.35
C GLN A 35 -4.39 -1.90 -10.96
N MET A 36 -3.60 -1.20 -10.16
CA MET A 36 -2.31 -1.70 -9.70
C MET A 36 -2.48 -2.72 -8.57
N PRO A 37 -1.67 -3.80 -8.54
CA PRO A 37 -1.66 -4.70 -7.40
C PRO A 37 -1.15 -3.98 -6.16
N LEU A 38 -1.73 -4.31 -4.99
CA LEU A 38 -1.24 -3.79 -3.72
C LEU A 38 0.21 -4.24 -3.47
N ARG A 39 1.02 -3.31 -2.94
CA ARG A 39 2.34 -3.63 -2.41
C ARG A 39 2.21 -4.57 -1.22
N ARG A 40 3.18 -5.47 -1.05
CA ARG A 40 3.24 -6.28 0.18
C ARG A 40 3.56 -5.35 1.34
N SER A 41 2.91 -5.62 2.46
CA SER A 41 3.11 -4.86 3.68
C SER A 41 3.26 -5.79 4.87
N LEU A 42 3.98 -5.33 5.88
CA LEU A 42 4.11 -6.01 7.15
C LEU A 42 4.06 -5.00 8.30
N ARG A 43 3.68 -5.48 9.48
CA ARG A 43 3.76 -4.73 10.73
C ARG A 43 4.53 -5.56 11.76
N VAL A 44 5.57 -4.98 12.33
CA VAL A 44 6.35 -5.61 13.40
C VAL A 44 5.47 -5.78 14.64
N ASN A 45 5.50 -6.95 15.26
CA ASN A 45 4.79 -7.20 16.51
C ASN A 45 5.66 -6.82 17.72
N THR A 46 5.47 -5.62 18.24
CA THR A 46 6.24 -5.05 19.35
C THR A 46 6.02 -5.72 20.71
N LEU A 47 5.02 -6.61 20.84
CA LEU A 47 4.91 -7.49 22.01
C LEU A 47 5.98 -8.60 22.02
N LYS A 48 6.65 -8.83 20.90
CA LYS A 48 7.63 -9.92 20.73
C LYS A 48 9.03 -9.45 20.39
N ILE A 49 9.17 -8.36 19.65
CA ILE A 49 10.45 -7.86 19.16
C ILE A 49 10.37 -6.35 18.90
N SER A 50 11.43 -5.60 19.19
CA SER A 50 11.50 -4.18 18.82
C SER A 50 11.66 -4.02 17.30
N VAL A 51 11.32 -2.85 16.76
CA VAL A 51 11.53 -2.56 15.33
C VAL A 51 13.02 -2.65 14.96
N ALA A 52 13.91 -2.12 15.81
CA ALA A 52 15.36 -2.13 15.58
C ALA A 52 15.94 -3.55 15.54
N ASP A 53 15.51 -4.40 16.49
CA ASP A 53 15.96 -5.80 16.54
C ASP A 53 15.41 -6.59 15.35
N PHE A 54 14.17 -6.33 14.94
CA PHE A 54 13.58 -6.94 13.75
C PHE A 54 14.37 -6.58 12.49
N LEU A 55 14.69 -5.30 12.27
CA LEU A 55 15.46 -4.85 11.10
C LEU A 55 16.86 -5.49 11.07
N THR A 56 17.49 -5.63 12.24
CA THR A 56 18.78 -6.35 12.37
C THR A 56 18.64 -7.82 12.01
N LEU A 57 17.59 -8.48 12.52
CA LEU A 57 17.31 -9.90 12.27
C LEU A 57 17.06 -10.20 10.78
N VAL A 58 16.34 -9.33 10.08
CA VAL A 58 15.94 -9.57 8.67
C VAL A 58 16.93 -9.02 7.64
N ALA A 59 17.97 -8.28 8.06
CA ALA A 59 18.99 -7.73 7.17
C ALA A 59 19.60 -8.76 6.19
N PRO A 60 19.88 -10.03 6.57
CA PRO A 60 20.41 -11.04 5.64
C PRO A 60 19.45 -11.45 4.51
N TYR A 61 18.15 -11.18 4.62
CA TYR A 61 17.19 -11.50 3.56
C TYR A 61 17.15 -10.48 2.43
N HIS A 62 17.83 -9.34 2.59
CA HIS A 62 17.93 -8.27 1.59
C HIS A 62 16.58 -7.79 1.05
N TRP A 63 15.55 -7.77 1.91
CA TRP A 63 14.25 -7.19 1.57
C TRP A 63 14.36 -5.67 1.45
N ARG A 64 13.58 -5.11 0.53
CA ARG A 64 13.38 -3.66 0.45
C ARG A 64 12.25 -3.31 1.39
N LEU A 65 12.55 -2.64 2.49
CA LEU A 65 11.56 -2.24 3.47
C LEU A 65 11.47 -0.72 3.48
N THR A 66 10.40 -0.19 2.89
CA THR A 66 10.09 1.24 2.89
C THR A 66 9.20 1.56 4.08
N PRO A 67 9.58 2.49 4.99
CA PRO A 67 8.78 2.81 6.17
C PRO A 67 7.45 3.48 5.79
N VAL A 68 6.40 3.14 6.53
CA VAL A 68 5.08 3.79 6.41
C VAL A 68 5.07 5.08 7.24
N PRO A 69 4.73 6.25 6.66
CA PRO A 69 4.89 7.54 7.35
C PRO A 69 4.09 7.72 8.66
N TRP A 70 3.01 6.96 8.83
CA TRP A 70 2.10 7.07 9.97
C TRP A 70 2.12 5.84 10.89
N CYS A 71 3.04 4.88 10.67
CA CYS A 71 3.17 3.69 11.50
C CYS A 71 4.65 3.27 11.58
N GLU A 72 5.26 3.51 12.73
CA GLU A 72 6.69 3.23 12.96
C GLU A 72 7.03 1.74 12.84
N GLU A 73 6.07 0.85 13.12
CA GLU A 73 6.23 -0.59 12.99
C GLU A 73 5.89 -1.11 11.59
N GLY A 74 5.45 -0.24 10.67
CA GLY A 74 4.91 -0.60 9.36
C GLY A 74 5.91 -0.43 8.21
N PHE A 75 5.98 -1.43 7.34
CA PHE A 75 6.87 -1.42 6.17
C PHE A 75 6.17 -1.93 4.90
N LEU A 76 6.58 -1.39 3.74
CA LEU A 76 6.15 -1.78 2.40
C LEU A 76 7.34 -2.36 1.60
N ASP A 77 7.08 -3.43 0.82
CA ASP A 77 7.98 -3.99 -0.20
C ASP A 77 7.95 -3.16 -1.50
#